data_AF-A0A1H0AB66-F1
#
_entry.id   AF-A0A1H0AB66-F1
#
_cell.length_a   1.000
_cell.length_b   1.000
_cell.length_c   1.000
_cell.angle_alpha   90.00
_cell.angle_beta   90.00
_cell.angle_gamma   90.00
#
_symmetry.space_group_name_H-M   'P 1'
#
loop_
_entity.id
_entity.type
_entity.pdbx_description
1 polymer ?
#
loop_
_entity_poly.entity_id
_entity_poly.type
_entity_poly.pdbx_seq_one_letter_code
_entity_poly.pdbx_strand_id
1 'polypeptide(L)' 'MTKYVEYLIGEEKEGAIVPKDNIIHSIELDIQGDKGEDKDYIAGAIAKEIGIPLEKVLVGTIY' A
#
# COMPACT_ATOMS: atom_id res chain seq x y z
N MET A 1 3.54 -16.14 4.12
CA MET A 1 3.99 -15.62 5.43
C MET A 1 3.29 -14.30 5.59
N THR A 2 2.67 -14.04 6.74
CA THR A 2 1.90 -12.81 6.90
C THR A 2 2.85 -11.63 7.09
N LYS A 3 2.69 -10.62 6.25
CA LYS A 3 3.37 -9.32 6.34
C LYS A 3 2.36 -8.25 6.73
N TYR A 4 2.77 -7.33 7.60
CA TYR A 4 1.98 -6.14 7.91
C TYR A 4 2.45 -5.00 7.01
N VAL A 5 1.53 -4.43 6.25
CA VAL A 5 1.85 -3.33 5.35
C VAL A 5 1.11 -2.09 5.76
N GLU A 6 1.86 -1.01 5.92
CA GLU A 6 1.35 0.35 6.02
C GLU A 6 1.13 0.92 4.62
N TYR A 7 -0.06 1.46 4.38
CA TYR A 7 -0.40 2.13 3.13
C TYR A 7 -1.28 3.35 3.39
N LEU A 8 -1.38 4.19 2.38
CA LEU A 8 -2.29 5.32 2.36
C LEU A 8 -3.02 5.36 1.03
N ILE A 9 -4.28 5.82 1.09
CA ILE A 9 -5.11 6.01 -0.09
C ILE A 9 -5.03 7.50 -0.45
N GLY A 10 -4.36 7.79 -1.56
CA GLY A 10 -4.18 9.17 -2.05
C GLY A 10 -4.57 9.27 -3.51
N GLU A 11 -4.93 10.47 -3.97
CA GLU A 11 -4.87 10.77 -5.40
C GLU A 11 -3.51 11.43 -5.65
N GLU A 12 -2.62 10.77 -6.40
CA GLU A 12 -1.43 11.45 -6.92
C GLU A 12 -1.90 12.57 -7.87
N LYS A 13 -1.92 13.79 -7.36
CA LYS A 13 -1.89 14.99 -8.18
C LYS A 13 -0.44 15.43 -8.27
N GLU A 14 0.03 15.71 -9.48
CA GLU A 14 1.37 16.24 -9.72
C GLU A 14 1.61 17.46 -8.79
N GLY A 15 2.51 17.32 -7.81
CA GLY A 15 2.78 18.34 -6.77
C GLY A 15 2.14 18.10 -5.39
N ALA A 16 1.42 17.01 -5.16
CA ALA A 16 0.86 16.68 -3.85
C ALA A 16 1.93 16.13 -2.89
N ILE A 17 2.36 16.97 -1.94
CA ILE A 17 3.12 16.52 -0.77
C ILE A 17 2.16 15.66 0.06
N VAL A 18 2.42 14.36 0.19
CA VAL A 18 1.68 13.48 1.11
C VAL A 18 1.88 14.02 2.53
N PRO A 19 0.85 14.61 3.17
CA PRO A 19 1.01 15.20 4.49
C PRO A 19 1.25 14.09 5.52
N LYS A 20 2.11 14.36 6.51
CA LYS A 20 2.43 13.42 7.60
C LYS A 20 1.21 13.01 8.45
N ASP A 21 0.12 13.75 8.34
CA ASP A 21 -1.16 13.52 9.03
C ASP A 21 -2.19 12.72 8.21
N ASN A 22 -1.80 12.17 7.05
CA ASN A 22 -2.65 11.19 6.37
C ASN A 22 -2.74 9.92 7.21
N ILE A 23 -3.96 9.43 7.43
CA ILE A 23 -4.22 8.20 8.17
C ILE A 23 -3.49 7.05 7.46
N ILE A 24 -2.45 6.54 8.11
CA ILE A 24 -1.75 5.35 7.67
C ILE A 24 -2.60 4.15 8.08
N HIS A 25 -3.08 3.42 7.09
CA HIS A 25 -3.83 2.19 7.30
C HIS A 25 -2.84 1.02 7.29
N SER A 26 -3.09 0.04 8.15
CA SER A 26 -2.33 -1.21 8.17
C SER A 26 -3.20 -2.36 7.69
N ILE A 27 -2.65 -3.24 6.87
CA ILE A 27 -3.31 -4.47 6.42
C ILE A 27 -2.36 -5.66 6.53
N GLU A 28 -2.92 -6.80 6.90
CA GLU A 28 -2.25 -8.09 6.88
C GLU A 28 -2.37 -8.70 5.50
N LEU A 29 -1.24 -8.93 4.83
CA LEU A 29 -1.21 -9.61 3.55
C LEU A 29 -0.45 -10.93 3.71
N ASP A 30 -1.08 -12.03 3.28
CA ASP A 30 -0.33 -13.27 3.07
C ASP A 30 0.40 -13.19 1.73
N ILE A 31 1.67 -12.75 1.79
CA ILE A 31 2.53 -12.70 0.62
C ILE A 31 3.31 -14.01 0.55
N GLN A 32 3.23 -14.66 -0.61
CA GLN A 32 3.91 -15.92 -0.87
C GLN A 32 5.22 -15.68 -1.65
N GLY A 33 6.32 -16.24 -1.14
CA GLY A 33 7.64 -16.16 -1.76
C GLY A 33 8.35 -14.82 -1.60
N ASP A 34 9.40 -14.58 -2.39
CA ASP A 34 10.27 -13.38 -2.34
C ASP A 34 9.56 -12.07 -2.74
N LYS A 35 8.28 -12.10 -3.08
CA LYS A 35 7.48 -10.90 -3.44
C LYS A 35 7.02 -10.10 -2.21
N GLY A 36 7.41 -10.52 -1.01
CA GLY A 36 7.06 -9.88 0.26
C GLY A 36 7.57 -8.45 0.44
N GLU A 37 8.47 -8.00 -0.43
CA GLU A 37 9.10 -6.67 -0.37
C GLU A 37 8.83 -5.85 -1.65
N ASP A 38 8.13 -6.41 -2.64
CA ASP A 38 7.80 -5.74 -3.89
C ASP A 38 6.61 -4.80 -3.67
N LYS A 39 6.89 -3.49 -3.66
CA LYS A 39 5.90 -2.45 -3.41
C LYS A 39 4.79 -2.40 -4.45
N ASP A 40 5.06 -2.72 -5.71
CA ASP A 40 4.04 -2.71 -6.77
C ASP A 40 3.10 -3.92 -6.62
N TYR A 41 3.66 -5.08 -6.29
CA TYR A 41 2.87 -6.27 -5.97
C TYR A 41 1.96 -6.03 -4.75
N ILE A 42 2.52 -5.43 -3.70
CA ILE A 42 1.81 -5.11 -2.46
C ILE A 42 0.72 -4.06 -2.71
N ALA A 43 1.03 -2.99 -3.43
CA ALA A 43 0.05 -1.98 -3.82
C ALA A 43 -1.12 -2.62 -4.58
N GLY A 44 -0.83 -3.57 -5.48
CA GLY A 44 -1.84 -4.31 -6.23
C GLY A 44 -2.70 -5.23 -5.36
N ALA A 45 -2.10 -5.90 -4.38
CA ALA A 45 -2.83 -6.72 -3.43
C ALA A 45 -3.79 -5.87 -2.57
N ILE A 46 -3.31 -4.73 -2.06
CA ILE A 46 -4.09 -3.77 -1.26
C ILE A 46 -5.22 -3.17 -2.09
N ALA A 47 -4.92 -2.73 -3.31
CA ALA A 47 -5.89 -2.18 -4.26
C ALA A 47 -7.03 -3.17 -4.52
N LYS A 48 -6.68 -4.45 -4.72
CA LYS A 48 -7.64 -5.52 -4.96
C LYS A 48 -8.50 -5.82 -3.74
N GLU A 49 -7.91 -5.89 -2.54
CA GLU A 49 -8.63 -6.18 -1.30
C GLU A 49 -9.67 -5.08 -0.97
N ILE A 50 -9.30 -3.82 -1.18
CA ILE A 50 -10.13 -2.66 -0.83
C ILE A 50 -11.07 -2.28 -2.00
N GLY A 51 -10.79 -2.76 -3.21
CA GLY A 51 -11.57 -2.45 -4.41
C GLY A 51 -11.34 -1.04 -4.95
N ILE A 52 -10.10 -0.54 -4.85
CA ILE A 52 -9.69 0.77 -5.37
C ILE A 52 -8.65 0.63 -6.50
N PRO A 53 -8.48 1.63 -7.36
CA PRO A 53 -7.42 1.62 -8.36
C PRO A 53 -6.02 1.56 -7.73
N LEU A 54 -5.11 0.79 -8.34
CA LEU A 54 -3.70 0.66 -7.92
C LEU A 54 -3.00 2.02 -7.76
N GLU A 55 -3.23 2.93 -8.71
CA GLU A 55 -2.67 4.29 -8.72
C GLU A 55 -3.04 5.13 -7.50
N LYS A 56 -4.07 4.72 -6.74
CA LYS A 56 -4.48 5.40 -5.50
C LYS A 56 -3.82 4.83 -4.26
N VAL A 57 -3.08 3.73 -4.39
CA VAL A 57 -2.42 3.04 -3.28
C VAL A 57 -0.96 3.45 -3.22
N LEU A 58 -0.59 4.09 -2.13
CA LEU A 58 0.79 4.45 -1.85
C LEU A 58 1.29 3.58 -0.70
N VAL A 59 2.22 2.68 -1.00
CA VAL A 59 2.78 1.73 -0.03
C VAL A 59 3.89 2.41 0.77
N GLY A 60 3.71 2.42 2.10
CA GLY A 60 4.66 2.94 3.07
C GLY A 60 5.65 1.88 3.53
N THR A 61 5.59 1.55 4.83
CA THR A 61 6.47 0.60 5.51
C THR A 61 5.91 -0.82 5.41
N ILE A 62 6.80 -1.81 5.29
CA ILE A 62 6.46 -3.24 5.29
C ILE A 62 7.18 -3.88 6.49
N TYR A 63 6.42 -4.53 7.37
CA TYR A 63 6.91 -5.24 8.57
C TYR A 63 6.79 -6.75 8.37
#